data_AF-A0A951EIS2-F1
#
_entry.id   AF-A0A951EIS2-F1
#
_cell.length_a   1.000
_cell.length_b   1.000
_cell.length_c   1.000
_cell.angle_alpha   90.00
_cell.angle_beta   90.00
_cell.angle_gamma   90.00
#
_symmetry.space_group_name_H-M   'P 1'
#
loop_
_entity.id
_entity.type
_entity.pdbx_description
1 polymer ?
#
loop_
_entity_poly.entity_id
_entity_poly.type
_entity_poly.pdbx_seq_one_letter_code
_entity_poly.pdbx_strand_id
1 'polypeptide(L)'
;MAHATKPEFLKQTIEHYDVAKYPQVVEMVDAMQHMAYSSRDLHRAAEIYVRMLEDKDCGIILCLAGSLISAGLKKIFVDMIRNRMVDAVISTGANI
;
A
#
# COMPACT_ATOMS: atom_id res chain seq x y z
N MET A 1 -34.18 16.39 -12.37
CA MET A 1 -32.76 16.69 -12.58
C MET A 1 -32.21 15.60 -13.51
N ALA A 2 -31.49 15.95 -14.57
CA ALA A 2 -30.90 14.95 -15.46
C ALA A 2 -29.88 14.12 -14.68
N HIS A 3 -30.02 12.79 -14.71
CA HIS A 3 -29.06 11.89 -14.08
C HIS A 3 -27.84 11.77 -14.97
N ALA A 4 -26.65 12.00 -14.40
CA ALA A 4 -25.39 11.76 -15.12
C ALA A 4 -25.29 10.28 -15.54
N THR A 5 -24.78 10.07 -16.75
CA THR A 5 -24.61 8.77 -17.39
C THR A 5 -23.29 8.11 -16.96
N LYS A 6 -23.21 6.78 -17.02
CA LYS A 6 -22.00 6.02 -16.64
C LYS A 6 -20.69 6.56 -17.26
N PRO A 7 -20.64 6.91 -18.57
CA PRO A 7 -19.43 7.48 -19.18
C PRO A 7 -19.02 8.82 -18.56
N GLU A 8 -19.96 9.58 -18.01
CA GLU A 8 -19.66 10.89 -17.42
C GLU A 8 -18.90 10.79 -16.10
N PHE A 9 -19.03 9.66 -15.38
CA PHE A 9 -18.28 9.37 -14.15
C PHE A 9 -16.90 8.77 -14.39
N LEU A 10 -16.65 8.14 -15.55
CA LEU A 10 -15.44 7.36 -15.85
C LEU A 10 -14.40 8.15 -16.66
N LYS A 11 -14.38 9.48 -16.56
CA LYS A 11 -13.48 10.34 -17.34
C LYS A 11 -12.04 10.38 -16.80
N GLN A 12 -11.84 10.06 -15.53
CA GLN A 12 -10.54 10.14 -14.87
C GLN A 12 -9.96 8.73 -14.69
N THR A 13 -8.79 8.51 -15.27
CA THR A 13 -8.06 7.25 -15.11
C THR A 13 -7.41 7.20 -13.74
N ILE A 14 -7.49 6.05 -13.07
CA ILE A 14 -6.77 5.82 -11.82
C ILE A 14 -5.28 5.70 -12.12
N GLU A 15 -4.48 6.49 -11.40
CA GLU A 15 -3.02 6.44 -11.46
C GLU A 15 -2.47 5.56 -10.35
N HIS A 16 -1.54 4.67 -10.71
CA HIS A 16 -0.89 3.81 -9.72
C HIS A 16 0.24 4.54 -9.01
N TYR A 17 0.19 4.56 -7.68
CA TYR A 17 1.22 5.19 -6.86
C TYR A 17 2.58 4.51 -7.05
N ASP A 18 3.61 5.30 -7.25
CA ASP A 18 4.97 4.85 -7.56
C ASP A 18 5.91 5.37 -6.47
N VAL A 19 6.25 4.48 -5.52
CA VAL A 19 7.02 4.85 -4.31
C VAL A 19 8.40 5.39 -4.68
N ALA A 20 9.01 4.88 -5.76
CA ALA A 20 10.33 5.31 -6.20
C ALA A 20 10.38 6.79 -6.61
N LYS A 21 9.25 7.40 -6.97
CA LYS A 21 9.17 8.83 -7.29
C LYS A 21 9.14 9.74 -6.06
N TYR A 22 8.94 9.19 -4.86
CA TYR A 22 8.75 9.96 -3.63
C TYR A 22 9.62 9.42 -2.47
N PRO A 23 10.96 9.40 -2.62
CA PRO A 23 11.86 8.84 -1.59
C PRO A 23 11.74 9.54 -0.23
N GLN A 24 11.36 10.81 -0.21
CA GLN A 24 11.14 11.62 1.00
C GLN A 24 10.00 11.12 1.91
N VAL A 25 9.18 10.17 1.43
CA VAL A 25 8.10 9.58 2.25
C VAL A 25 8.64 8.86 3.49
N VAL A 26 9.88 8.34 3.43
CA VAL A 26 10.52 7.65 4.56
C VAL A 26 10.73 8.62 5.73
N GLU A 27 11.38 9.76 5.46
CA GLU A 27 11.63 10.81 6.46
C GLU A 27 10.32 11.35 7.06
N MET A 28 9.27 11.44 6.24
CA MET A 28 7.94 11.84 6.70
C MET A 28 7.37 10.84 7.71
N VAL A 29 7.42 9.53 7.40
CA VAL A 29 6.92 8.47 8.30
C VAL A 29 7.77 8.38 9.57
N ASP A 30 9.08 8.61 9.49
CA ASP A 30 9.97 8.63 10.66
C ASP A 30 9.61 9.78 11.62
N ALA A 31 9.32 10.97 11.10
CA ALA A 31 8.90 12.10 11.90
C ALA A 31 7.56 11.86 12.63
N MET A 32 6.70 10.97 12.12
CA MET A 32 5.41 10.65 12.73
C MET A 32 5.54 9.96 14.10
N GLN A 33 6.72 9.44 14.46
CA GLN A 33 6.99 8.88 15.79
C GLN A 33 6.72 9.88 16.94
N HIS A 34 6.96 11.17 16.68
CA HIS A 34 6.80 12.25 17.65
C HIS A 34 5.39 12.86 17.66
N MET A 35 4.47 12.32 16.83
CA MET A 35 3.10 12.80 16.72
C MET A 35 2.13 11.94 17.58
N ALA A 36 0.83 12.25 17.50
CA ALA A 36 -0.23 11.56 18.24
C ALA A 36 -1.18 10.80 17.30
N TYR A 37 -2.00 9.91 17.88
CA TYR A 37 -3.02 9.11 17.19
C TYR A 37 -2.43 8.25 16.07
N SER A 38 -3.15 8.12 14.95
CA SER A 38 -2.80 7.25 13.82
C SER A 38 -1.44 7.56 13.19
N SER A 39 -0.89 8.76 13.37
CA SER A 39 0.48 9.06 12.94
C SER A 39 1.50 8.18 13.66
N ARG A 40 1.37 8.03 14.98
CA ARG A 40 2.26 7.17 15.77
C ARG A 40 2.04 5.69 15.45
N ASP A 41 0.80 5.30 15.20
CA ASP A 41 0.46 3.93 14.81
C ASP A 41 1.08 3.58 13.45
N LEU A 42 1.07 4.51 12.49
CA LEU A 42 1.68 4.31 11.17
C LEU A 42 3.21 4.14 11.27
N HIS A 43 3.88 5.01 12.02
CA HIS A 43 5.31 4.87 12.28
C HIS A 43 5.63 3.52 12.92
N ARG A 44 4.89 3.14 13.98
CA ARG A 44 5.07 1.86 14.65
C ARG A 44 4.84 0.67 13.72
N ALA A 45 3.83 0.73 12.85
CA ALA A 45 3.56 -0.33 11.89
C ALA A 45 4.70 -0.48 10.86
N ALA A 46 5.23 0.64 10.36
CA ALA A 46 6.39 0.64 9.47
C ALA A 46 7.62 0.02 10.15
N GLU A 47 7.91 0.39 11.40
CA GLU A 47 9.06 -0.12 12.14
C GLU A 47 8.95 -1.63 12.42
N ILE A 48 7.75 -2.12 12.79
CA ILE A 48 7.47 -3.57 12.92
C ILE A 48 7.72 -4.29 11.59
N TYR A 49 7.26 -3.72 10.48
CA TYR A 49 7.43 -4.34 9.17
C TYR A 49 8.90 -4.38 8.73
N VAL A 50 9.70 -3.34 9.01
CA VAL A 50 11.15 -3.36 8.78
C VAL A 50 11.81 -4.49 9.56
N ARG A 51 11.48 -4.65 10.84
CA ARG A 51 11.99 -5.76 11.66
C ARG A 51 11.62 -7.14 11.10
N MET A 52 10.40 -7.28 10.56
CA MET A 52 9.98 -8.52 9.90
C MET A 52 10.80 -8.81 8.64
N LEU A 53 11.17 -7.78 7.85
CA LEU A 53 12.01 -7.94 6.65
C LEU A 53 13.48 -8.29 6.98
N GLU A 54 13.98 -7.78 8.10
CA GLU A 54 15.34 -8.03 8.57
C GLU A 54 15.50 -9.46 9.12
N ASP A 55 14.47 -9.97 9.81
CA ASP A 55 14.42 -11.31 10.36
C ASP A 55 14.26 -12.39 9.26
N LYS A 56 15.25 -13.27 9.13
CA LYS A 56 15.27 -14.32 8.09
C LYS A 56 14.46 -15.56 8.44
N ASP A 57 14.06 -15.69 9.69
CA ASP A 57 13.18 -16.77 10.16
C ASP A 57 11.70 -16.31 10.22
N CYS A 58 11.43 -15.05 9.88
CA CYS A 58 10.08 -14.48 9.83
C CYS A 58 9.43 -14.67 8.45
N GLY A 59 8.26 -15.30 8.41
CA GLY A 59 7.43 -15.38 7.20
C GLY A 59 6.42 -14.22 7.13
N ILE A 60 6.37 -13.52 6.01
CA ILE A 60 5.52 -12.34 5.78
C ILE A 60 4.33 -12.71 4.87
N ILE A 61 3.12 -12.61 5.41
CA ILE A 61 1.87 -12.85 4.69
C ILE A 61 1.16 -11.52 4.42
N LEU A 62 1.00 -11.18 3.14
CA LEU A 62 0.28 -9.98 2.71
C LEU A 62 -1.20 -10.29 2.45
N CYS A 63 -2.07 -9.75 3.29
CA CYS A 63 -3.52 -9.89 3.18
C CYS A 63 -4.16 -8.68 2.49
N LEU A 64 -4.72 -8.87 1.29
CA LEU A 64 -5.31 -7.81 0.48
C LEU A 64 -6.84 -7.82 0.52
N ALA A 65 -7.40 -6.73 1.06
CA ALA A 65 -8.81 -6.41 0.93
C ALA A 65 -9.18 -6.12 -0.54
N GLY A 66 -10.47 -6.19 -0.86
CA GLY A 66 -10.95 -5.98 -2.23
C GLY A 66 -10.68 -4.57 -2.78
N SER A 67 -10.52 -4.51 -4.10
CA SER A 67 -10.42 -3.28 -4.91
C SER A 67 -9.17 -2.42 -4.71
N LEU A 68 -8.16 -2.86 -3.94
CA LEU A 68 -6.94 -2.09 -3.71
C LEU A 68 -6.12 -1.88 -4.99
N ILE A 69 -6.11 -2.87 -5.90
CA ILE A 69 -5.46 -2.73 -7.21
C ILE A 69 -6.17 -1.67 -8.05
N SER A 70 -7.49 -1.75 -8.15
CA SER A 70 -8.32 -0.76 -8.86
C SER A 70 -8.28 0.63 -8.23
N ALA A 71 -7.94 0.72 -6.94
CA ALA A 71 -7.76 1.97 -6.20
C ALA A 71 -6.39 2.64 -6.39
N GLY A 72 -5.47 2.03 -7.16
CA GLY A 72 -4.18 2.64 -7.47
C GLY A 72 -2.97 2.02 -6.77
N LEU A 73 -3.11 0.98 -5.97
CA LEU A 73 -1.97 0.41 -5.20
C LEU A 73 -1.21 -0.71 -5.92
N LYS A 74 -1.60 -1.06 -7.16
CA LYS A 74 -1.02 -2.17 -7.93
C LYS A 74 0.52 -2.17 -7.92
N LYS A 75 1.14 -1.03 -8.21
CA LYS A 75 2.59 -0.90 -8.31
C LYS A 75 3.29 -1.22 -6.99
N ILE A 76 2.74 -0.75 -5.87
CA ILE A 76 3.28 -1.03 -4.53
C ILE A 76 3.36 -2.54 -4.30
N PHE A 77 2.27 -3.28 -4.53
CA PHE A 77 2.27 -4.73 -4.31
C PHE A 77 3.20 -5.47 -5.28
N VAL A 78 3.26 -5.03 -6.54
CA VAL A 78 4.18 -5.59 -7.53
C VAL A 78 5.63 -5.42 -7.08
N ASP A 79 5.99 -4.24 -6.56
CA ASP A 79 7.34 -3.97 -6.08
C ASP A 79 7.65 -4.76 -4.80
N MET A 80 6.70 -4.90 -3.88
CA MET A 80 6.87 -5.74 -2.69
C MET A 80 7.18 -7.20 -3.08
N ILE A 81 6.43 -7.77 -4.03
CA ILE A 81 6.63 -9.15 -4.50
C ILE A 81 7.98 -9.30 -5.22
N ARG A 82 8.29 -8.39 -6.14
CA ARG A 82 9.54 -8.44 -6.92
C ARG A 82 10.79 -8.34 -6.06
N ASN A 83 10.71 -7.58 -4.98
CA ASN A 83 11.83 -7.40 -4.04
C ASN A 83 11.83 -8.43 -2.89
N ARG A 84 11.00 -9.48 -2.96
CA ARG A 84 10.90 -10.51 -1.90
C ARG A 84 10.61 -9.92 -0.52
N MET A 85 9.73 -8.91 -0.48
CA MET A 85 9.28 -8.31 0.78
C MET A 85 8.07 -9.06 1.37
N VAL A 86 7.53 -10.05 0.64
CA VAL A 86 6.38 -10.87 1.05
C VAL A 86 6.61 -12.31 0.59
N ASP A 87 6.20 -13.28 1.41
CA ASP A 87 6.37 -14.72 1.15
C ASP A 87 5.09 -15.37 0.66
N ALA A 88 3.93 -14.87 1.12
CA ALA A 88 2.62 -15.34 0.67
C ALA A 88 1.65 -14.17 0.52
N VAL A 89 0.74 -14.28 -0.46
CA VAL A 89 -0.34 -13.31 -0.68
C VAL A 89 -1.69 -14.00 -0.51
N ILE A 90 -2.51 -13.44 0.36
CA ILE A 90 -3.92 -13.82 0.53
C ILE A 90 -4.76 -12.66 0.04
N SER A 91 -5.58 -12.87 -1.00
CA SER A 91 -6.40 -11.81 -1.58
C SER A 91 -7.82 -12.27 -1.86
N THR A 92 -8.74 -11.32 -1.79
CA THR A 92 -10.06 -11.48 -2.44
C THR A 92 -9.91 -11.51 -3.97
N GLY A 93 -10.92 -12.06 -4.66
CA GLY A 93 -10.93 -12.14 -6.14
C GLY A 93 -10.97 -10.78 -6.85
N ALA A 94 -11.31 -9.68 -6.17
CA ALA A 94 -11.38 -8.35 -6.77
C ALA A 94 -10.01 -7.76 -7.15
N ASN A 95 -8.91 -8.36 -6.69
CA ASN A 95 -7.54 -7.93 -7.02
C ASN A 95 -6.83 -8.87 -8.01
N ILE A 96 -7.50 -9.87 -8.56
CA ILE A 96 -6.93 -10.84 -9.52
C ILE A 96 -7.48 -10.53 -10.91
#